data_AF-A0A0C2GC09-F1
#
_entry.id   AF-A0A0C2GC09-F1
#
_cell.length_a   1.000
_cell.length_b   1.000
_cell.length_c   1.000
_cell.angle_alpha   90.00
_cell.angle_beta   90.00
_cell.angle_gamma   90.00
#
_symmetry.space_group_name_H-M   'P 1'
#
loop_
_entity.id
_entity.type
_entity.pdbx_description
1 polymer ?
#
loop_
_entity_poly.entity_id
_entity_poly.type
_entity_poly.pdbx_seq_one_letter_code
_entity_poly.pdbx_strand_id
1 'polypeptide(L)'
;MDCTMCAAVVFNLECRPVGAIVITAIIIFFVLTGCYVFLYIPLVIGKPFRVLSKWFSDDERVFYRVIRFVIHTMLEKCRRNRRRRANVAELTELLAVSMIAAAAVVSRCQQVNIFTHRSTICSKEETVCKVQLSEILRINPFKQEACFKLRNNRTAIHEIRATWNSLLLTCEPESTSFTRDTTYHVIDSKRCPHTGSCVGSKCAAVNSSGMIPELEEGNRYPGVTACVESCGGPGCDCFYWSSGCLFYRIYLTLNSPEIYEVFRCRRWAEAAKVKFTHTDASKGAAGNITRTRGLNSNG
;
A
#
# COMPACT_ATOMS: atom_id res chain seq x y z
N MET A 1 63.53 26.28 -39.39
CA MET A 1 62.57 25.45 -38.62
C MET A 1 61.38 26.35 -38.35
N ASP A 2 60.41 26.37 -39.26
CA ASP A 2 59.27 27.26 -39.15
C ASP A 2 58.11 26.50 -38.51
N CYS A 3 57.98 26.70 -37.20
CA CYS A 3 56.82 26.28 -36.43
C CYS A 3 55.63 27.16 -36.80
N THR A 4 54.69 26.66 -37.59
CA THR A 4 53.40 27.35 -37.78
C THR A 4 52.26 26.36 -37.76
N MET A 5 51.82 25.98 -36.56
CA MET A 5 50.44 25.62 -36.20
C MET A 5 50.32 25.72 -34.67
N CYS A 6 50.32 26.95 -34.15
CA CYS A 6 49.93 27.22 -32.77
C CYS A 6 48.47 27.69 -32.77
N ALA A 7 47.62 27.03 -31.98
CA ALA A 7 46.21 27.41 -31.81
C ALA A 7 46.04 28.89 -31.39
N ALA A 8 47.05 29.48 -30.75
CA ALA A 8 47.08 30.89 -30.36
C ALA A 8 47.10 31.88 -31.54
N VAL A 9 47.51 31.47 -32.75
CA VAL A 9 47.54 32.36 -33.94
C VAL A 9 46.21 32.34 -34.70
N VAL A 10 45.44 31.25 -34.59
CA VAL A 10 44.19 31.04 -35.34
C VAL A 10 43.04 31.86 -34.79
N PHE A 11 43.05 32.16 -33.48
CA PHE A 11 42.01 32.93 -32.79
C PHE A 11 42.39 34.40 -32.51
N ASN A 12 43.55 34.87 -33.01
CA ASN A 12 43.99 36.24 -32.78
C ASN A 12 43.51 37.17 -33.91
N LEU A 13 42.54 38.03 -33.60
CA LEU A 13 41.86 38.92 -34.57
C LEU A 13 42.81 39.92 -35.24
N GLU A 14 43.90 40.27 -34.57
CA GLU A 14 44.88 41.28 -35.00
C GLU A 14 45.79 40.80 -36.13
N CYS A 15 46.02 39.48 -36.24
CA CYS A 15 47.06 38.94 -37.13
C CYS A 15 46.53 38.26 -38.40
N ARG A 16 45.26 37.80 -38.43
CA ARG A 16 44.69 37.18 -39.65
C ARG A 16 43.14 37.26 -39.71
N PRO A 17 42.57 38.42 -40.06
CA PRO A 17 41.12 38.66 -39.95
C PRO A 17 40.27 37.69 -40.80
N VAL A 18 40.73 37.32 -41.99
CA VAL A 18 40.00 36.41 -42.89
C VAL A 18 39.88 34.99 -42.31
N GLY A 19 40.92 34.50 -41.62
CA GLY A 19 40.90 33.16 -41.04
C GLY A 19 39.93 33.03 -39.87
N ALA A 20 39.92 34.04 -38.99
CA ALA A 20 38.98 34.12 -37.87
C ALA A 20 37.53 34.21 -38.36
N ILE A 21 37.24 35.00 -39.40
CA ILE A 21 35.90 35.12 -39.98
C ILE A 21 35.41 33.77 -40.53
N VAL A 22 36.25 33.07 -41.30
CA VAL A 22 35.88 31.77 -41.87
C VAL A 22 35.59 30.73 -40.79
N ILE A 23 36.43 30.67 -39.75
CA ILE A 23 36.23 29.69 -38.66
C ILE A 23 34.97 30.02 -37.85
N THR A 24 34.74 31.30 -37.54
CA THR A 24 33.53 31.72 -36.82
C THR A 24 32.27 31.43 -37.63
N ALA A 25 32.31 31.65 -38.96
CA ALA A 25 31.21 31.32 -39.86
C ALA A 25 30.92 29.81 -39.91
N ILE A 26 31.96 28.97 -39.94
CA ILE A 26 31.81 27.51 -39.90
C ILE A 26 31.17 27.05 -38.58
N ILE A 27 31.62 27.62 -37.45
CA ILE A 27 31.05 27.30 -36.13
C ILE A 27 29.56 27.69 -36.08
N ILE A 28 29.22 28.90 -36.51
CA ILE A 28 27.83 29.38 -36.55
C ILE A 28 26.97 28.49 -37.46
N PHE A 29 27.49 28.09 -38.63
CA PHE A 29 26.78 27.20 -39.55
C PHE A 29 26.47 25.84 -38.92
N PHE A 30 27.43 25.23 -38.21
CA PHE A 30 27.21 23.96 -37.50
C PHE A 30 26.23 24.11 -36.34
N VAL A 31 26.28 25.21 -35.58
CA VAL A 31 25.34 25.47 -34.48
C VAL A 31 23.92 25.65 -35.02
N LEU A 32 23.73 26.47 -36.05
CA LEU A 32 22.41 26.70 -36.65
C LEU A 32 21.85 25.44 -37.29
N THR A 33 22.69 24.66 -37.99
CA THR A 33 22.29 23.38 -38.58
C THR A 33 21.94 22.36 -37.50
N GLY A 34 22.70 22.31 -36.41
CA GLY A 34 22.40 21.48 -35.23
C GLY A 34 21.05 21.87 -34.62
N CYS A 35 20.85 23.14 -34.31
CA CYS A 35 19.58 23.64 -33.78
C CYS A 35 18.40 23.35 -34.73
N TYR A 36 18.58 23.50 -36.03
CA TYR A 36 17.55 23.17 -37.03
C TYR A 36 17.21 21.68 -37.02
N VAL A 37 18.21 20.79 -37.03
CA VAL A 37 17.97 19.34 -36.98
C VAL A 37 17.32 18.90 -35.66
N PHE A 38 17.71 19.49 -34.53
CA PHE A 38 17.16 19.12 -33.21
C PHE A 38 15.77 19.72 -32.93
N LEU A 39 15.50 20.95 -33.36
CA LEU A 39 14.27 21.67 -33.05
C LEU A 39 13.21 21.58 -34.14
N TYR A 40 13.61 21.41 -35.41
CA TYR A 40 12.70 21.46 -36.55
C TYR A 40 12.42 20.08 -37.17
N ILE A 41 13.41 19.18 -37.20
CA ILE A 41 13.20 17.82 -37.71
C ILE A 41 12.69 16.95 -36.54
N PRO A 42 11.47 16.39 -36.60
CA PRO A 42 11.06 15.37 -35.65
C PRO A 42 11.87 14.10 -35.92
N LEU A 43 13.06 14.01 -35.32
CA LEU A 43 13.84 12.79 -35.32
C LEU A 43 12.99 11.72 -34.63
N VAL A 44 12.53 10.73 -35.41
CA VAL A 44 11.82 9.56 -34.88
C VAL A 44 12.83 8.73 -34.06
N ILE A 45 12.93 9.04 -32.76
CA ILE A 45 13.87 8.49 -31.77
C ILE A 45 13.80 6.95 -31.65
N GLY A 46 12.80 6.29 -32.24
CA GLY A 46 12.56 4.85 -32.11
C GLY A 46 13.56 3.92 -32.81
N LYS A 47 14.29 4.35 -33.84
CA LYS A 47 15.20 3.47 -34.61
C LYS A 47 16.62 3.31 -34.02
N PRO A 48 17.33 4.36 -33.59
CA PRO A 48 18.68 4.21 -33.03
C PRO A 48 18.69 3.53 -31.64
N PHE A 49 17.66 3.76 -30.81
CA PHE A 49 17.54 3.11 -29.49
C PHE A 49 17.39 1.59 -29.58
N ARG A 50 16.74 1.08 -30.64
CA ARG A 50 16.51 -0.35 -30.86
C ARG A 50 17.77 -1.13 -31.27
N VAL A 51 18.73 -0.45 -31.88
CA VAL A 51 20.04 -1.04 -32.23
C VAL A 51 20.93 -1.08 -31.00
N LEU A 52 20.96 -0.01 -30.21
CA LEU A 52 21.70 0.05 -28.95
C LEU A 52 21.20 -1.00 -27.93
N SER A 53 19.88 -1.18 -27.78
CA SER A 53 19.35 -2.19 -26.86
C SER A 53 19.76 -3.62 -27.22
N LYS A 54 20.00 -3.90 -28.51
CA LYS A 54 20.40 -5.22 -29.00
C LYS A 54 21.88 -5.53 -28.69
N TRP A 55 22.74 -4.52 -28.68
CA TRP A 55 24.15 -4.65 -28.30
C TRP A 55 24.32 -4.86 -26.78
N PHE A 56 23.57 -4.13 -25.95
CA PHE A 56 23.64 -4.31 -24.48
C PHE A 56 23.08 -5.65 -24.00
N SER A 57 22.14 -6.26 -24.74
CA SER A 57 21.51 -7.55 -24.38
C SER A 57 22.41 -8.78 -24.53
N ASP A 58 23.44 -8.71 -25.38
CA ASP A 58 24.35 -9.86 -25.61
C ASP A 58 25.53 -9.87 -24.64
N ASP A 59 25.98 -8.70 -24.16
CA ASP A 59 27.06 -8.58 -23.17
C ASP A 59 26.60 -9.00 -21.76
N GLU A 60 25.38 -8.63 -21.35
CA GLU A 60 24.78 -9.08 -20.08
C GLU A 60 24.65 -10.61 -19.96
N ARG A 61 24.40 -11.31 -21.08
CA ARG A 61 24.29 -12.78 -21.09
C ARG A 61 25.62 -13.52 -20.90
N VAL A 62 26.73 -12.90 -21.27
CA VAL A 62 28.07 -13.45 -21.06
C VAL A 62 28.49 -13.23 -19.61
N PHE A 63 28.29 -12.01 -19.10
CA PHE A 63 28.56 -11.67 -17.69
C PHE A 63 27.75 -12.53 -16.71
N TYR A 64 26.45 -12.72 -16.97
CA TYR A 64 25.60 -13.58 -16.15
C TYR A 64 26.05 -15.05 -16.15
N ARG A 65 26.57 -15.56 -17.28
CA ARG A 65 27.12 -16.93 -17.36
C ARG A 65 28.38 -17.10 -16.50
N VAL A 66 29.28 -16.11 -16.51
CA VAL A 66 30.51 -16.14 -15.71
C VAL A 66 30.18 -16.06 -14.21
N ILE A 67 29.30 -15.14 -13.80
CA ILE A 67 28.84 -15.03 -12.41
C ILE A 67 28.18 -16.32 -11.95
N ARG A 68 27.29 -16.91 -12.76
CA ARG A 68 26.62 -18.16 -12.41
C ARG A 68 27.60 -19.31 -12.23
N PHE A 69 28.65 -19.40 -13.05
CA PHE A 69 29.69 -20.41 -12.94
C PHE A 69 30.47 -20.28 -11.62
N VAL A 70 30.88 -19.06 -11.26
CA VAL A 70 31.60 -18.76 -10.01
C VAL A 70 30.73 -19.04 -8.77
N ILE A 71 29.45 -18.63 -8.80
CA ILE A 71 28.50 -18.92 -7.72
C ILE A 71 28.31 -20.42 -7.55
N HIS A 72 28.17 -21.19 -8.64
CA HIS A 72 28.01 -22.64 -8.55
C HIS A 72 29.22 -23.33 -7.93
N THR A 73 30.44 -22.94 -8.34
CA THR A 73 31.67 -23.51 -7.78
C THR A 73 31.86 -23.16 -6.30
N MET A 74 31.52 -21.92 -5.91
CA MET A 74 31.53 -21.49 -4.51
C MET A 74 30.50 -22.25 -3.66
N LEU A 75 29.27 -22.41 -4.16
CA LEU A 75 28.20 -23.14 -3.48
C LEU A 75 28.52 -24.63 -3.31
N GLU A 76 29.14 -25.27 -4.30
CA GLU A 76 29.57 -26.66 -4.18
C GLU A 76 30.67 -26.84 -3.13
N LYS A 77 31.64 -25.92 -3.08
CA LYS A 77 32.72 -25.94 -2.08
C LYS A 77 32.17 -25.70 -0.67
N CYS A 78 31.21 -24.77 -0.52
CA CYS A 78 30.47 -24.55 0.72
C CYS A 78 29.62 -25.75 1.13
N ARG A 79 28.90 -26.41 0.20
CA ARG A 79 28.13 -27.64 0.51
C ARG A 79 29.04 -28.78 0.96
N ARG A 80 30.21 -28.93 0.36
CA ARG A 80 31.18 -29.98 0.72
C ARG A 80 31.78 -29.73 2.12
N ASN A 81 32.05 -28.47 2.49
CA ASN A 81 32.46 -28.10 3.84
C ASN A 81 31.32 -28.20 4.88
N ARG A 82 30.09 -27.87 4.48
CA ARG A 82 28.90 -27.98 5.32
C ARG A 82 28.55 -29.44 5.64
N ARG A 83 28.70 -30.37 4.68
CA ARG A 83 28.52 -31.82 4.92
C ARG A 83 29.50 -32.38 5.96
N ARG A 84 30.76 -31.92 6.00
CA ARG A 84 31.72 -32.32 7.04
C ARG A 84 31.38 -31.77 8.44
N ARG A 85 30.77 -30.58 8.54
CA ARG A 85 30.29 -30.00 9.82
C ARG A 85 28.94 -30.55 10.27
N ALA A 86 28.04 -30.89 9.34
CA ALA A 86 26.69 -31.38 9.63
C ALA A 86 26.69 -32.74 10.36
N ASN A 87 27.57 -33.67 9.97
CA ASN A 87 27.63 -35.00 10.59
C ASN A 87 28.01 -34.97 12.08
N VAL A 88 28.71 -33.93 12.56
CA VAL A 88 29.09 -33.76 13.97
C VAL A 88 28.01 -32.99 14.74
N ALA A 89 27.33 -32.05 14.08
CA ALA A 89 26.24 -31.25 14.67
C ALA A 89 24.92 -32.04 14.80
N GLU A 90 24.61 -32.95 13.85
CA GLU A 90 23.37 -33.75 13.87
C GLU A 90 23.29 -34.67 15.09
N LEU A 91 24.40 -35.27 15.54
CA LEU A 91 24.40 -36.15 16.71
C LEU A 91 24.16 -35.36 18.01
N THR A 92 24.71 -34.15 18.12
CA THR A 92 24.52 -33.27 19.28
C THR A 92 23.12 -32.65 19.31
N GLU A 93 22.56 -32.31 18.14
CA GLU A 93 21.20 -31.78 18.05
C GLU A 93 20.14 -32.86 18.32
N LEU A 94 20.33 -34.10 17.84
CA LEU A 94 19.42 -35.22 18.13
C LEU A 94 19.34 -35.54 19.62
N LEU A 95 20.47 -35.51 20.35
CA LEU A 95 20.50 -35.71 21.81
C LEU A 95 19.85 -34.55 22.58
N ALA A 96 20.00 -33.31 22.09
CA ALA A 96 19.36 -32.14 22.70
C ALA A 96 17.84 -32.14 22.47
N VAL A 97 17.38 -32.49 21.27
CA VAL A 97 15.95 -32.58 20.93
C VAL A 97 15.28 -33.72 21.68
N SER A 98 15.94 -34.87 21.89
CA SER A 98 15.37 -35.97 22.67
C SER A 98 15.20 -35.62 24.16
N MET A 99 16.14 -34.84 24.74
CA MET A 99 16.05 -34.35 26.11
C MET A 99 14.95 -33.28 26.29
N ILE A 100 14.74 -32.41 25.32
CA ILE A 100 13.68 -31.38 25.36
C ILE A 100 12.30 -32.01 25.14
N ALA A 101 12.18 -33.00 24.26
CA ALA A 101 10.94 -33.73 24.02
C ALA A 101 10.47 -34.52 25.26
N ALA A 102 11.40 -35.09 26.03
CA ALA A 102 11.08 -35.78 27.29
C ALA A 102 10.54 -34.81 28.37
N ALA A 103 10.95 -33.54 28.36
CA ALA A 103 10.48 -32.53 29.30
C ALA A 103 9.10 -31.94 28.94
N ALA A 104 8.69 -32.00 27.67
CA ALA A 104 7.46 -31.38 27.17
C ALA A 104 6.17 -32.16 27.48
N VAL A 105 6.27 -33.40 27.97
CA VAL A 105 5.09 -34.25 28.27
C VAL A 105 4.42 -33.89 29.61
N VAL A 106 4.99 -32.97 30.39
CA VAL A 106 4.32 -32.47 31.59
C VAL A 106 3.41 -31.30 31.22
N SER A 107 2.13 -31.58 31.01
CA SER A 107 1.04 -30.60 30.93
C SER A 107 0.91 -29.84 32.25
N ARG A 108 1.82 -28.90 32.50
CA ARG A 108 1.78 -28.02 33.67
C ARG A 108 0.82 -26.87 33.38
N CYS A 109 -0.38 -26.91 33.97
CA CYS A 109 -1.22 -25.72 34.09
C CYS A 109 -0.39 -24.63 34.80
N GLN A 110 -0.18 -23.50 34.13
CA GLN A 110 0.51 -22.37 34.75
C GLN A 110 -0.37 -21.82 35.87
N GLN A 111 0.13 -21.88 37.10
CA GLN A 111 -0.58 -21.35 38.27
C GLN A 111 -0.67 -19.83 38.13
N VAL A 112 -1.86 -19.34 37.80
CA VAL A 112 -2.15 -17.92 37.68
C VAL A 112 -2.14 -17.31 39.09
N ASN A 113 -1.67 -16.08 39.24
CA ASN A 113 -1.67 -15.40 40.53
C ASN A 113 -3.12 -15.22 41.00
N ILE A 114 -3.54 -16.01 41.98
CA ILE A 114 -4.87 -15.96 42.58
C ILE A 114 -4.80 -14.96 43.73
N PHE A 115 -5.55 -13.86 43.64
CA PHE A 115 -5.85 -13.04 44.80
C PHE A 115 -7.12 -13.59 45.45
N THR A 116 -6.97 -14.31 46.56
CA THR A 116 -8.08 -14.95 47.28
C THR A 116 -8.62 -14.01 48.35
N HIS A 117 -9.87 -13.57 48.20
CA HIS A 117 -10.59 -12.83 49.22
C HIS A 117 -11.64 -13.74 49.87
N ARG A 118 -11.55 -13.94 51.19
CA ARG A 118 -12.49 -14.75 51.98
C ARG A 118 -13.38 -13.83 52.80
N SER A 119 -14.69 -13.89 52.57
CA SER A 119 -15.70 -13.21 53.38
C SER A 119 -16.61 -14.24 54.05
N THR A 120 -16.96 -14.01 55.32
CA THR A 120 -17.93 -14.84 56.03
C THR A 120 -19.15 -13.99 56.31
N ILE A 121 -20.28 -14.34 55.70
CA ILE A 121 -21.55 -13.63 55.88
C ILE A 121 -22.40 -14.51 56.81
N CYS A 122 -22.61 -14.05 58.04
CA CYS A 122 -23.52 -14.67 58.99
C CYS A 122 -24.71 -13.74 59.19
N SER A 123 -25.93 -14.23 58.96
CA SER A 123 -27.15 -13.50 59.34
C SER A 123 -27.46 -13.77 60.81
N LYS A 124 -28.01 -12.79 61.54
CA LYS A 124 -28.38 -12.97 62.97
C LYS A 124 -29.54 -13.94 63.18
N GLU A 125 -30.31 -14.25 62.13
CA GLU A 125 -31.49 -15.12 62.18
C GLU A 125 -31.22 -16.55 61.67
N GLU A 126 -30.13 -16.77 60.92
CA GLU A 126 -29.73 -18.10 60.44
C GLU A 126 -28.54 -18.60 61.25
N THR A 127 -28.64 -19.79 61.86
CA THR A 127 -27.52 -20.47 62.55
C THR A 127 -26.40 -20.92 61.59
N VAL A 128 -26.61 -20.78 60.28
CA VAL A 128 -25.69 -21.22 59.23
C VAL A 128 -24.99 -20.02 58.61
N CYS A 129 -23.70 -19.87 58.88
CA CYS A 129 -22.85 -18.88 58.21
C CYS A 129 -22.49 -19.31 56.78
N LYS A 130 -22.63 -18.40 55.82
CA LYS A 130 -22.23 -18.62 54.42
C LYS A 130 -20.82 -18.05 54.20
N VAL A 131 -19.90 -18.89 53.75
CA VAL A 131 -18.54 -18.46 53.40
C VAL A 131 -18.49 -18.19 51.90
N GLN A 132 -18.17 -16.95 51.53
CA GLN A 132 -17.98 -16.53 50.14
C GLN A 132 -16.49 -16.38 49.84
N LEU A 133 -16.02 -17.11 48.83
CA LEU A 133 -14.66 -17.02 48.32
C LEU A 133 -14.69 -16.30 46.96
N SER A 134 -13.98 -15.18 46.85
CA SER A 134 -13.84 -14.42 45.60
C SER A 134 -12.40 -14.48 45.13
N GLU A 135 -12.18 -14.93 43.90
CA GLU A 135 -10.86 -15.03 43.27
C GLU A 135 -10.80 -14.23 41.97
N ILE A 136 -9.72 -13.44 41.80
CA ILE A 136 -9.48 -12.67 40.58
C ILE A 136 -8.49 -13.42 39.70
N LEU A 137 -8.94 -13.85 38.51
CA LEU A 137 -8.14 -14.57 37.52
C LEU A 137 -7.70 -13.61 36.39
N ARG A 138 -6.38 -13.49 36.17
CA ARG A 138 -5.82 -12.70 35.06
C ARG A 138 -5.54 -13.59 33.85
N ILE A 139 -6.28 -13.41 32.77
CA ILE A 139 -6.15 -14.17 31.52
C ILE A 139 -5.55 -13.26 30.44
N ASN A 140 -4.62 -13.78 29.63
CA ASN A 140 -3.97 -13.04 28.55
C ASN A 140 -3.78 -13.98 27.34
N PRO A 141 -3.77 -13.51 26.08
CA PRO A 141 -3.39 -14.30 24.90
C PRO A 141 -2.17 -15.22 25.05
N PHE A 142 -1.16 -14.88 25.87
CA PHE A 142 -0.02 -15.77 26.16
C PHE A 142 -0.33 -16.85 27.21
N LYS A 143 -1.24 -16.55 28.15
CA LYS A 143 -1.71 -17.48 29.20
C LYS A 143 -3.19 -17.74 28.98
N GLN A 144 -3.46 -18.61 28.01
CA GLN A 144 -4.81 -18.85 27.51
C GLN A 144 -5.67 -19.64 28.49
N GLU A 145 -5.09 -20.31 29.47
CA GLU A 145 -5.83 -21.14 30.41
C GLU A 145 -5.65 -20.66 31.85
N ALA A 146 -6.76 -20.47 32.55
CA ALA A 146 -6.80 -20.22 33.98
C ALA A 146 -7.66 -21.29 34.65
N CYS A 147 -7.12 -21.96 35.66
CA CYS A 147 -7.82 -23.03 36.39
C CYS A 147 -8.03 -22.60 37.84
N PHE A 148 -9.27 -22.59 38.28
CA PHE A 148 -9.69 -22.43 39.66
C PHE A 148 -10.00 -23.81 40.24
N LYS A 149 -9.41 -24.17 41.38
CA LYS A 149 -9.63 -25.47 42.03
C LYS A 149 -10.03 -25.27 43.48
N LEU A 150 -11.24 -25.69 43.85
CA LEU A 150 -11.68 -25.75 45.24
C LEU A 150 -11.16 -27.04 45.87
N ARG A 151 -10.40 -26.91 46.96
CA ARG A 151 -9.78 -28.06 47.65
C ARG A 151 -10.37 -28.27 49.04
N ASN A 152 -10.55 -29.52 49.44
CA ASN A 152 -10.82 -29.91 50.82
C ASN A 152 -9.73 -30.86 51.31
N ASN A 153 -9.00 -30.46 52.34
CA ASN A 153 -7.98 -31.23 53.06
C ASN A 153 -6.84 -31.88 52.22
N ARG A 154 -6.87 -31.78 50.88
CA ARG A 154 -5.83 -31.93 49.84
C ARG A 154 -6.44 -32.34 48.48
N THR A 155 -7.65 -32.88 48.44
CA THR A 155 -8.36 -33.28 47.22
C THR A 155 -9.07 -32.08 46.57
N ALA A 156 -9.00 -31.97 45.24
CA ALA A 156 -9.76 -30.97 44.50
C ALA A 156 -11.19 -31.49 44.29
N ILE A 157 -12.19 -30.80 44.84
CA ILE A 157 -13.61 -31.18 44.73
C ILE A 157 -14.20 -30.59 43.45
N HIS A 158 -13.92 -29.31 43.17
CA HIS A 158 -14.40 -28.63 41.98
C HIS A 158 -13.24 -27.98 41.24
N GLU A 159 -13.24 -28.10 39.93
CA GLU A 159 -12.31 -27.42 39.05
C GLU A 159 -13.07 -26.67 37.96
N ILE A 160 -12.86 -25.35 37.90
CA ILE A 160 -13.37 -24.47 36.85
C ILE A 160 -12.18 -24.05 36.01
N ARG A 161 -12.21 -24.39 34.73
CA ARG A 161 -11.18 -24.01 33.76
C ARG A 161 -11.75 -22.98 32.80
N ALA A 162 -11.17 -21.79 32.82
CA ALA A 162 -11.46 -20.69 31.91
C ALA A 162 -10.40 -20.70 30.80
N THR A 163 -10.84 -20.83 29.57
CA THR A 163 -9.99 -20.89 28.37
C THR A 163 -10.27 -19.65 27.54
N TRP A 164 -9.25 -18.83 27.31
CA TRP A 164 -9.29 -17.73 26.36
C TRP A 164 -9.29 -18.29 24.94
N ASN A 165 -10.33 -18.00 24.16
CA ASN A 165 -10.40 -18.43 22.78
C ASN A 165 -9.86 -17.34 21.85
N SER A 166 -10.41 -16.12 21.93
CA SER A 166 -10.06 -15.03 21.01
C SER A 166 -10.49 -13.67 21.55
N LEU A 167 -9.81 -12.62 21.08
CA LEU A 167 -10.28 -11.24 21.19
C LEU A 167 -11.17 -10.92 19.98
N LEU A 168 -12.37 -10.41 20.22
CA LEU A 168 -13.26 -9.90 19.19
C LEU A 168 -13.23 -8.37 19.23
N LEU A 169 -12.92 -7.76 18.09
CA LEU A 169 -12.94 -6.32 17.90
C LEU A 169 -14.08 -5.98 16.94
N THR A 170 -15.12 -5.33 17.44
CA THR A 170 -16.26 -4.91 16.63
C THR A 170 -16.11 -3.43 16.28
N CYS A 171 -16.04 -3.12 14.99
CA CYS A 171 -15.99 -1.74 14.51
C CYS A 171 -17.29 -1.02 14.79
N GLU A 172 -17.21 0.16 15.42
CA GLU A 172 -18.32 1.12 15.49
C GLU A 172 -18.14 2.14 14.34
N PRO A 173 -18.90 2.00 13.23
CA PRO A 173 -18.69 2.79 12.04
C PRO A 173 -19.20 4.24 12.20
N GLU A 174 -18.52 5.15 11.51
CA GLU A 174 -18.87 6.56 11.37
C GLU A 174 -18.77 6.94 9.88
N SER A 175 -19.91 7.29 9.28
CA SER A 175 -20.04 7.63 7.86
C SER A 175 -19.23 8.87 7.52
N THR A 176 -18.38 8.80 6.50
CA THR A 176 -17.59 9.94 6.02
C THR A 176 -18.20 10.53 4.75
N SER A 177 -18.55 9.68 3.78
CA SER A 177 -19.13 10.12 2.51
C SER A 177 -19.88 8.98 1.83
N PHE A 178 -20.74 9.33 0.88
CA PHE A 178 -21.39 8.37 -0.01
C PHE A 178 -20.82 8.53 -1.41
N THR A 179 -20.63 7.41 -2.10
CA THR A 179 -20.14 7.37 -3.47
C THR A 179 -20.96 6.38 -4.29
N ARG A 180 -20.79 6.42 -5.62
CA ARG A 180 -21.43 5.51 -6.57
C ARG A 180 -20.41 5.05 -7.59
N ASP A 181 -20.64 3.88 -8.17
CA ASP A 181 -19.84 3.43 -9.30
C ASP A 181 -20.16 4.28 -10.54
N THR A 182 -19.14 4.97 -11.04
CA THR A 182 -19.27 5.96 -12.12
C THR A 182 -18.15 5.82 -13.15
N THR A 183 -18.47 6.15 -14.40
CA THR A 183 -17.50 6.20 -15.50
C THR A 183 -17.37 7.63 -16.03
N TYR A 184 -16.13 8.03 -16.32
CA TYR A 184 -15.84 9.34 -16.92
C TYR A 184 -16.05 9.30 -18.43
N HIS A 185 -16.76 10.30 -18.93
CA HIS A 185 -16.93 10.57 -20.35
C HIS A 185 -16.51 12.00 -20.66
N VAL A 186 -16.10 12.23 -21.91
CA VAL A 186 -15.73 13.56 -22.41
C VAL A 186 -16.49 13.81 -23.69
N ILE A 187 -17.12 14.98 -23.78
CA ILE A 187 -17.68 15.51 -25.02
C ILE A 187 -17.00 16.85 -25.31
N ASP A 188 -16.68 17.09 -26.57
CA ASP A 188 -16.08 18.33 -27.02
C ASP A 188 -16.74 18.87 -28.29
N SER A 189 -16.63 20.18 -28.48
CA SER A 189 -17.13 20.87 -29.67
C SER A 189 -16.27 22.08 -29.97
N LYS A 190 -15.67 22.09 -31.15
CA LYS A 190 -14.95 23.25 -31.69
C LYS A 190 -15.92 24.21 -32.37
N ARG A 191 -15.82 25.49 -32.05
CA ARG A 191 -16.50 26.59 -32.76
C ARG A 191 -15.51 27.62 -33.26
N CYS A 192 -15.73 28.09 -34.48
CA CYS A 192 -14.96 29.19 -35.04
C CYS A 192 -15.28 30.50 -34.32
N PRO A 193 -14.38 31.49 -34.34
CA PRO A 193 -14.68 32.83 -33.82
C PRO A 193 -15.98 33.38 -34.40
N HIS A 194 -16.79 34.02 -33.55
CA HIS A 194 -18.09 34.59 -33.87
C HIS A 194 -19.19 33.58 -34.22
N THR A 195 -19.03 32.31 -33.84
CA THR A 195 -20.03 31.25 -34.08
C THR A 195 -20.41 30.52 -32.80
N GLY A 196 -21.69 30.21 -32.65
CA GLY A 196 -22.22 29.56 -31.44
C GLY A 196 -21.89 30.33 -30.18
N SER A 197 -21.46 29.61 -29.15
CA SER A 197 -21.00 30.15 -27.87
C SER A 197 -19.61 30.81 -27.94
N CYS A 198 -18.91 30.73 -29.08
CA CYS A 198 -17.58 31.34 -29.26
C CYS A 198 -17.67 32.81 -29.69
N VAL A 199 -18.19 33.65 -28.79
CA VAL A 199 -18.42 35.08 -29.00
C VAL A 199 -17.86 35.91 -27.83
N GLY A 200 -17.64 37.21 -28.04
CA GLY A 200 -17.19 38.12 -26.98
C GLY A 200 -15.80 37.73 -26.43
N SER A 201 -15.74 37.48 -25.11
CA SER A 201 -14.53 37.05 -24.41
C SER A 201 -14.21 35.55 -24.53
N LYS A 202 -14.93 34.80 -25.39
CA LYS A 202 -14.60 33.42 -25.78
C LYS A 202 -14.46 32.49 -24.57
N CYS A 203 -13.34 31.77 -24.45
CA CYS A 203 -13.07 30.87 -23.34
C CYS A 203 -12.97 31.56 -21.98
N ALA A 204 -12.62 32.85 -21.93
CA ALA A 204 -12.56 33.58 -20.67
C ALA A 204 -13.94 33.81 -20.04
N ALA A 205 -15.03 33.66 -20.81
CA ALA A 205 -16.39 33.69 -20.30
C ALA A 205 -16.87 32.35 -19.72
N VAL A 206 -16.14 31.25 -19.95
CA VAL A 206 -16.60 29.90 -19.61
C VAL A 206 -16.27 29.58 -18.16
N ASN A 207 -17.28 29.14 -17.41
CA ASN A 207 -17.15 28.68 -16.03
C ASN A 207 -17.23 27.14 -15.94
N SER A 208 -16.63 26.56 -14.89
CA SER A 208 -16.60 25.12 -14.61
C SER A 208 -17.99 24.48 -14.52
N SER A 209 -18.96 25.23 -14.01
CA SER A 209 -20.36 24.80 -13.88
C SER A 209 -21.24 25.29 -15.04
N GLY A 210 -20.65 25.95 -16.03
CA GLY A 210 -21.37 26.50 -17.18
C GLY A 210 -21.90 25.38 -18.09
N MET A 211 -23.14 25.55 -18.57
CA MET A 211 -23.79 24.60 -19.47
C MET A 211 -23.76 25.17 -20.88
N ILE A 212 -22.93 24.59 -21.74
CA ILE A 212 -22.71 25.08 -23.11
C ILE A 212 -23.64 24.32 -24.05
N PRO A 213 -24.46 24.98 -24.88
CA PRO A 213 -25.41 24.32 -25.79
C PRO A 213 -24.75 23.30 -26.72
N GLU A 214 -23.53 23.55 -27.16
CA GLU A 214 -22.74 22.64 -27.98
C GLU A 214 -22.42 21.30 -27.31
N LEU A 215 -22.56 21.20 -25.98
CA LEU A 215 -22.22 20.03 -25.17
C LEU A 215 -23.48 19.40 -24.54
N GLU A 216 -24.63 19.48 -25.22
CA GLU A 216 -25.95 19.08 -24.68
C GLU A 216 -25.99 17.67 -24.09
N GLU A 217 -25.30 16.70 -24.71
CA GLU A 217 -25.26 15.32 -24.23
C GLU A 217 -24.61 15.24 -22.83
N GLY A 218 -23.45 15.88 -22.64
CA GLY A 218 -22.76 15.93 -21.36
C GLY A 218 -23.45 16.80 -20.32
N ASN A 219 -24.28 17.75 -20.75
CA ASN A 219 -25.07 18.61 -19.87
C ASN A 219 -26.14 17.84 -19.07
N ARG A 220 -26.49 16.62 -19.49
CA ARG A 220 -27.46 15.77 -18.77
C ARG A 220 -26.88 15.12 -17.51
N TYR A 221 -25.55 15.18 -17.36
CA TYR A 221 -24.81 14.48 -16.33
C TYR A 221 -23.99 15.44 -15.47
N PRO A 222 -23.73 15.09 -14.19
CA PRO A 222 -22.83 15.86 -13.35
C PRO A 222 -21.42 15.85 -13.94
N GLY A 223 -20.78 17.00 -13.97
CA GLY A 223 -19.52 17.18 -14.66
C GLY A 223 -19.01 18.61 -14.63
N VAL A 224 -17.83 18.80 -15.19
CA VAL A 224 -17.12 20.06 -15.27
C VAL A 224 -16.93 20.44 -16.72
N THR A 225 -17.31 21.67 -17.06
CA THR A 225 -17.13 22.27 -18.39
C THR A 225 -15.87 23.12 -18.41
N ALA A 226 -15.13 23.11 -19.51
CA ALA A 226 -13.97 23.95 -19.71
C ALA A 226 -13.86 24.39 -21.17
N CYS A 227 -12.99 25.37 -21.43
CA CYS A 227 -12.74 25.89 -22.76
C CYS A 227 -11.25 26.20 -22.93
N VAL A 228 -10.71 25.83 -24.07
CA VAL A 228 -9.38 26.24 -24.50
C VAL A 228 -9.45 26.92 -25.87
N GLU A 229 -8.66 27.97 -26.06
CA GLU A 229 -8.60 28.63 -27.35
C GLU A 229 -7.95 27.70 -28.38
N SER A 230 -8.57 27.59 -29.54
CA SER A 230 -8.14 26.74 -30.65
C SER A 230 -7.71 27.60 -31.85
N CYS A 231 -7.05 26.98 -32.82
CA CYS A 231 -6.64 27.69 -34.03
C CYS A 231 -7.85 28.17 -34.84
N GLY A 232 -7.74 29.40 -35.35
CA GLY A 232 -8.65 29.97 -36.32
C GLY A 232 -8.07 30.02 -37.73
N GLY A 233 -8.76 30.72 -38.62
CA GLY A 233 -8.38 30.92 -40.02
C GLY A 233 -8.66 29.72 -40.93
N PRO A 234 -8.49 29.90 -42.26
CA PRO A 234 -8.88 28.91 -43.27
C PRO A 234 -8.12 27.58 -43.14
N GLY A 235 -6.91 27.59 -42.57
CA GLY A 235 -6.15 26.36 -42.28
C GLY A 235 -6.74 25.51 -41.15
N CYS A 236 -7.75 26.02 -40.45
CA CYS A 236 -8.43 25.38 -39.33
C CYS A 236 -9.95 25.31 -39.55
N ASP A 237 -10.39 25.34 -40.82
CA ASP A 237 -11.78 25.36 -41.29
C ASP A 237 -12.62 26.52 -40.73
N CYS A 238 -11.97 27.65 -40.45
CA CYS A 238 -12.62 28.86 -39.96
C CYS A 238 -12.42 30.04 -40.93
N PHE A 239 -13.47 30.84 -41.15
CA PHE A 239 -13.36 32.00 -42.03
C PHE A 239 -12.46 33.11 -41.45
N TYR A 240 -12.59 33.40 -40.15
CA TYR A 240 -11.83 34.47 -39.49
C TYR A 240 -10.52 33.95 -38.87
N TRP A 241 -9.47 34.78 -38.92
CA TRP A 241 -8.14 34.50 -38.36
C TRP A 241 -8.05 34.53 -36.83
N SER A 242 -9.07 35.05 -36.15
CA SER A 242 -9.15 35.07 -34.69
C SER A 242 -9.23 33.64 -34.12
N SER A 243 -8.74 33.41 -32.90
CA SER A 243 -8.79 32.07 -32.27
C SER A 243 -10.21 31.52 -32.18
N GLY A 244 -10.38 30.22 -32.44
CA GLY A 244 -11.62 29.49 -32.17
C GLY A 244 -11.73 29.09 -30.70
N CYS A 245 -12.85 28.48 -30.33
CA CYS A 245 -13.08 27.94 -28.99
C CYS A 245 -13.25 26.43 -29.09
N LEU A 246 -12.47 25.68 -28.33
CA LEU A 246 -12.70 24.26 -28.11
C LEU A 246 -13.33 24.09 -26.74
N PHE A 247 -14.65 23.91 -26.73
CA PHE A 247 -15.40 23.62 -25.53
C PHE A 247 -15.34 22.13 -25.26
N TYR A 248 -15.18 21.73 -24.00
CA TYR A 248 -15.31 20.33 -23.62
C TYR A 248 -15.89 20.20 -22.22
N ARG A 249 -16.55 19.07 -21.97
CA ARG A 249 -17.12 18.74 -20.67
C ARG A 249 -16.75 17.32 -20.30
N ILE A 250 -16.21 17.18 -19.10
CA ILE A 250 -15.92 15.89 -18.48
C ILE A 250 -17.08 15.60 -17.53
N TYR A 251 -17.82 14.53 -17.77
CA TYR A 251 -19.01 14.18 -17.01
C TYR A 251 -19.03 12.71 -16.59
N LEU A 252 -19.83 12.42 -15.57
CA LEU A 252 -19.93 11.11 -14.95
C LEU A 252 -21.27 10.45 -15.26
N THR A 253 -21.23 9.23 -15.77
CA THR A 253 -22.40 8.35 -15.91
C THR A 253 -22.37 7.28 -14.82
N LEU A 254 -23.56 6.81 -14.40
CA LEU A 254 -23.67 5.76 -13.39
C LEU A 254 -23.55 4.39 -14.06
N ASN A 255 -22.66 3.54 -13.55
CA ASN A 255 -22.56 2.13 -13.97
C ASN A 255 -23.60 1.25 -13.26
N SER A 256 -23.94 1.62 -12.02
CA SER A 256 -24.85 0.89 -11.14
C SER A 256 -25.74 1.86 -10.35
N PRO A 257 -27.00 1.47 -10.03
CA PRO A 257 -27.87 2.26 -9.15
C PRO A 257 -27.46 2.18 -7.66
N GLU A 258 -26.53 1.31 -7.30
CA GLU A 258 -26.09 1.11 -5.91
C GLU A 258 -25.34 2.31 -5.33
N ILE A 259 -25.56 2.57 -4.05
CA ILE A 259 -24.87 3.62 -3.28
C ILE A 259 -23.93 2.95 -2.28
N TYR A 260 -22.65 3.29 -2.37
CA TYR A 260 -21.63 2.80 -1.45
C TYR A 260 -21.38 3.84 -0.36
N GLU A 261 -21.39 3.38 0.88
CA GLU A 261 -21.01 4.19 2.03
C GLU A 261 -19.52 4.02 2.31
N VAL A 262 -18.79 5.12 2.32
CA VAL A 262 -17.41 5.18 2.81
C VAL A 262 -17.45 5.60 4.27
N PHE A 263 -17.17 4.65 5.16
CA PHE A 263 -17.14 4.87 6.61
C PHE A 263 -15.77 4.57 7.19
N ARG A 264 -15.51 5.12 8.37
CA ARG A 264 -14.34 4.81 9.20
C ARG A 264 -14.79 4.30 10.56
N CYS A 265 -14.01 3.41 11.17
CA CYS A 265 -14.30 2.95 12.53
C CYS A 265 -13.89 4.05 13.51
N ARG A 266 -14.85 4.69 14.20
CA ARG A 266 -14.57 5.70 15.23
C ARG A 266 -13.98 5.06 16.47
N ARG A 267 -14.49 3.88 16.82
CA ARG A 267 -14.08 3.09 17.97
C ARG A 267 -14.12 1.61 17.61
N TRP A 268 -13.39 0.82 18.40
CA TRP A 268 -13.41 -0.63 18.35
C TRP A 268 -13.89 -1.13 19.70
N ALA A 269 -15.06 -1.77 19.72
CA ALA A 269 -15.58 -2.40 20.92
C ALA A 269 -14.87 -3.74 21.12
N GLU A 270 -14.18 -3.87 22.26
CA GLU A 270 -13.39 -5.05 22.58
C GLU A 270 -14.21 -6.06 23.39
N ALA A 271 -14.18 -7.33 22.99
CA ALA A 271 -14.82 -8.41 23.71
C ALA A 271 -13.93 -9.65 23.80
N ALA A 272 -13.84 -10.22 25.00
CA ALA A 272 -13.11 -11.47 25.22
C ALA A 272 -14.06 -12.66 25.05
N LYS A 273 -13.71 -13.59 24.16
CA LYS A 273 -14.40 -14.88 24.05
C LYS A 273 -13.74 -15.89 24.98
N VAL A 274 -14.41 -16.24 26.08
CA VAL A 274 -13.89 -17.16 27.10
C VAL A 274 -14.80 -18.38 27.22
N LYS A 275 -14.20 -19.57 27.15
CA LYS A 275 -14.88 -20.85 27.38
C LYS A 275 -14.65 -21.30 28.81
N PHE A 276 -15.73 -21.55 29.55
CA PHE A 276 -15.67 -22.11 30.89
C PHE A 276 -16.05 -23.58 30.85
N THR A 277 -15.23 -24.41 31.50
CA THR A 277 -15.51 -25.83 31.71
C THR A 277 -15.48 -26.09 33.21
N HIS A 278 -16.56 -26.65 33.75
CA HIS A 278 -16.66 -27.04 35.15
C HIS A 278 -16.59 -28.55 35.26
N THR A 279 -15.79 -29.02 36.21
CA THR A 279 -15.60 -30.43 36.54
C THR A 279 -15.84 -30.62 38.02
N ASP A 280 -16.75 -31.52 38.34
CA ASP A 280 -17.08 -31.92 39.71
C ASP A 280 -16.55 -33.33 39.98
N ALA A 281 -15.52 -33.43 40.82
CA ALA A 281 -14.90 -34.69 41.19
C ALA A 281 -15.85 -35.59 42.00
N SER A 282 -16.91 -35.03 42.60
CA SER A 282 -17.89 -35.79 43.39
C SER A 282 -18.98 -36.46 42.55
N LYS A 283 -19.23 -35.98 41.33
CA LYS A 283 -20.33 -36.45 40.46
C LYS A 283 -19.90 -36.93 39.07
N GLY A 284 -18.63 -36.80 38.70
CA GLY A 284 -18.13 -37.25 37.39
C GLY A 284 -18.73 -36.53 36.19
N ALA A 285 -19.48 -35.44 36.39
CA ALA A 285 -20.15 -34.69 35.35
C ALA A 285 -19.32 -33.45 34.95
N ALA A 286 -19.07 -33.28 33.65
CA ALA A 286 -18.42 -32.10 33.08
C ALA A 286 -19.45 -31.20 32.38
N GLY A 287 -19.58 -29.97 32.82
CA GLY A 287 -20.46 -28.96 32.21
C GLY A 287 -19.65 -27.94 31.41
N ASN A 288 -20.07 -27.66 30.17
CA ASN A 288 -19.42 -26.67 29.30
C ASN A 288 -20.31 -25.45 29.11
N ILE A 289 -19.80 -24.25 29.41
CA ILE A 289 -20.51 -22.98 29.20
C ILE A 289 -19.56 -22.01 28.49
N THR A 290 -19.96 -21.53 27.32
CA THR A 290 -19.21 -20.48 26.63
C THR A 290 -19.86 -19.13 26.94
N ARG A 291 -19.07 -18.15 27.41
CA ARG A 291 -19.56 -16.79 27.64
C ARG A 291 -18.67 -15.78 26.93
N THR A 292 -19.30 -14.89 26.19
CA THR A 292 -18.64 -13.72 25.61
C THR A 292 -18.96 -12.55 26.52
N ARG A 293 -17.94 -11.86 27.05
CA ARG A 293 -18.13 -10.67 27.88
C ARG A 293 -17.41 -9.50 27.23
N GLY A 294 -18.13 -8.42 26.97
CA GLY A 294 -17.54 -7.15 26.54
C GLY A 294 -16.56 -6.66 27.60
N LEU A 295 -15.35 -6.31 27.17
CA LEU A 295 -14.38 -5.60 27.99
C LEU A 295 -14.77 -4.13 27.88
N ASN A 296 -15.64 -3.65 28.76
CA ASN A 296 -15.88 -2.21 28.84
C ASN A 296 -14.61 -1.56 29.39
N SER A 297 -13.80 -1.00 28.49
CA SER A 297 -12.71 -0.10 28.83
C SER A 297 -13.30 1.24 29.28
N ASN A 298 -13.90 1.28 30.48
CA ASN A 298 -14.09 2.53 31.20
C ASN A 298 -12.76 2.84 31.89
N GLY A 299 -11.89 3.53 31.16
CA GLY A 299 -10.77 4.31 31.67
C GLY A 299 -11.02 5.77 31.34
#